data_AF-A0A8R1IEE7-F1
#
_entry.id   AF-A0A8R1IEE7-F1
#
_cell.length_a   1.000
_cell.length_b   1.000
_cell.length_c   1.000
_cell.angle_alpha   90.00
_cell.angle_beta   90.00
_cell.angle_gamma   90.00
#
_symmetry.space_group_name_H-M   'P 1'
#
loop_
_entity.id
_entity.type
_entity.pdbx_description
1 polymer ?
#
loop_
_entity_poly.entity_id
_entity_poly.type
_entity_poly.pdbx_seq_one_letter_code
_entity_poly.pdbx_strand_id
1 'polypeptide(L)'
;MTCSQNRSILVTLPLLLLILETSPPVKCQTALSLAETKHSCMALKAEFGEGCVCKQTKRYGQPECCCMGWQVTQMPVNLTADVGYLYLHNTSISEVTSNFFDAYPSIRELEISDSVHLEHFDGSSLTVLPKLRKLSVTKCPNLREISGKLLVNNTRIQTVILKSNGLRTMPSLRMTDAHHVLVDRIDLSGNKIKFIGDSKVRNVKA
;
A
#
# COMPACT_ATOMS: atom_id res chain seq x y z
N MET A 1 -16.77 -13.99 -8.84
CA MET A 1 -17.93 -14.06 -7.94
C MET A 1 -18.41 -12.63 -7.71
N THR A 2 -19.49 -12.26 -8.38
CA THR A 2 -20.11 -10.93 -8.35
C THR A 2 -20.83 -10.72 -7.02
N CYS A 3 -20.54 -9.63 -6.32
CA CYS A 3 -21.29 -9.26 -5.11
C CYS A 3 -22.60 -8.60 -5.57
N SER A 4 -23.70 -9.33 -5.46
CA SER A 4 -25.05 -8.82 -5.74
C SER A 4 -25.48 -7.85 -4.63
N GLN A 5 -25.90 -6.65 -5.00
CA GLN A 5 -26.62 -5.75 -4.09
C GLN A 5 -28.06 -6.28 -3.95
N ASN A 6 -28.31 -7.08 -2.91
CA ASN A 6 -29.68 -7.34 -2.49
C ASN A 6 -30.20 -6.09 -1.74
N ARG A 7 -30.89 -5.20 -2.45
CA ARG A 7 -31.78 -4.22 -1.83
C ARG A 7 -33.09 -4.94 -1.49
N SER A 8 -33.24 -5.37 -0.25
CA SER A 8 -34.57 -5.69 0.29
C SER A 8 -35.24 -4.36 0.64
N ILE A 9 -36.14 -3.88 -0.22
CA ILE A 9 -37.08 -2.82 0.10
C ILE A 9 -38.19 -3.45 0.94
N LEU A 10 -38.12 -3.28 2.27
CA LEU A 10 -39.26 -3.55 3.13
C LEU A 10 -40.11 -2.27 3.17
N VAL A 11 -41.34 -2.37 2.67
CA VAL A 11 -42.36 -1.30 2.70
C VAL A 11 -42.70 -0.99 4.17
N THR A 12 -42.55 0.28 4.55
CA THR A 12 -42.85 0.80 5.89
C THR A 12 -44.31 1.23 6.04
N LEU A 13 -44.84 1.15 7.27
CA LEU A 13 -45.61 2.24 7.94
C LEU A 13 -45.82 1.92 9.44
N PRO A 14 -45.89 2.91 10.34
CA PRO A 14 -44.76 3.73 10.78
C PRO A 14 -44.55 3.62 12.30
N LEU A 15 -43.30 3.70 12.77
CA LEU A 15 -42.87 4.55 13.89
C LEU A 15 -41.37 4.34 14.14
N LEU A 16 -40.66 5.43 14.38
CA LEU A 16 -39.26 5.54 14.77
C LEU A 16 -38.20 5.25 13.67
N LEU A 17 -37.77 6.32 13.00
CA LEU A 17 -36.48 6.37 12.31
C LEU A 17 -35.35 6.29 13.36
N LEU A 18 -34.86 5.08 13.61
CA LEU A 18 -33.50 4.85 14.10
C LEU A 18 -32.66 4.48 12.88
N ILE A 19 -31.83 5.41 12.41
CA ILE A 19 -30.82 5.13 11.38
C ILE A 19 -29.77 4.26 12.07
N LEU A 20 -29.94 2.94 11.98
CA LEU A 20 -28.86 2.00 12.22
C LEU A 20 -27.94 2.06 11.00
N GLU A 21 -26.87 2.84 11.12
CA GLU A 21 -25.70 2.68 10.26
C GLU A 21 -25.14 1.27 10.52
N THR A 22 -25.61 0.31 9.74
CA THR A 22 -25.03 -1.03 9.73
C THR A 22 -23.67 -0.92 9.05
N SER A 23 -22.62 -0.91 9.87
CA SER A 23 -21.27 -1.05 9.39
C SER A 23 -21.17 -2.35 8.59
N PRO A 24 -20.59 -2.34 7.37
CA PRO A 24 -20.47 -3.56 6.60
C PRO A 24 -19.52 -4.53 7.32
N PRO A 25 -19.75 -5.85 7.19
CA PRO A 25 -18.93 -6.86 7.86
C PRO A 25 -17.46 -6.71 7.49
N VAL A 26 -16.57 -6.94 8.47
CA VAL A 26 -15.11 -6.72 8.44
C VAL A 26 -14.41 -7.29 7.19
N LYS A 27 -14.95 -8.34 6.57
CA LYS A 27 -14.43 -8.92 5.33
C LYS A 27 -14.60 -8.04 4.08
N CYS A 28 -15.49 -7.05 4.09
CA CYS A 28 -15.64 -6.09 2.98
C CYS A 28 -14.67 -4.89 3.07
N GLN A 29 -14.06 -4.64 4.23
CA GLN A 29 -13.25 -3.43 4.46
C GLN A 29 -11.89 -3.46 3.73
N THR A 30 -11.33 -4.64 3.46
CA THR A 30 -9.99 -4.76 2.85
C THR A 30 -9.97 -4.50 1.33
N ALA A 31 -11.08 -4.79 0.63
CA ALA A 31 -11.24 -4.42 -0.78
C ALA A 31 -11.69 -2.96 -0.96
N LEU A 32 -12.39 -2.38 0.03
CA LEU A 32 -12.76 -0.97 0.05
C LEU A 32 -11.54 -0.05 0.17
N SER A 33 -10.53 -0.43 0.97
CA SER A 33 -9.31 0.37 1.19
C SER A 33 -8.62 0.83 -0.10
N LEU A 34 -8.37 -0.08 -1.05
CA LEU A 34 -7.65 0.24 -2.28
C LEU A 34 -8.48 1.11 -3.23
N ALA A 35 -9.80 0.89 -3.25
CA ALA A 35 -10.71 1.75 -3.99
C ALA A 35 -10.72 3.15 -3.37
N GLU A 36 -10.87 3.26 -2.05
CA GLU A 36 -10.92 4.53 -1.31
C GLU A 36 -9.62 5.36 -1.39
N THR A 37 -8.43 4.75 -1.30
CA THR A 37 -7.15 5.46 -1.46
C THR A 37 -6.94 5.92 -2.90
N LYS A 38 -7.27 5.07 -3.87
CA LYS A 38 -7.29 5.46 -5.29
C LYS A 38 -8.27 6.62 -5.50
N HIS A 39 -9.44 6.63 -4.86
CA HIS A 39 -10.37 7.76 -4.92
C HIS A 39 -9.80 9.04 -4.29
N SER A 40 -9.05 8.96 -3.19
CA SER A 40 -8.41 10.13 -2.56
C SER A 40 -7.37 10.76 -3.48
N CYS A 41 -6.45 9.96 -4.02
CA CYS A 41 -5.47 10.47 -4.98
C CYS A 41 -6.11 10.91 -6.30
N MET A 42 -7.11 10.20 -6.82
CA MET A 42 -7.82 10.64 -8.04
C MET A 42 -8.56 11.97 -7.83
N ALA A 43 -9.10 12.22 -6.64
CA ALA A 43 -9.66 13.53 -6.29
C ALA A 43 -8.58 14.62 -6.28
N LEU A 44 -7.42 14.35 -5.66
CA LEU A 44 -6.27 15.27 -5.69
C LEU A 44 -5.75 15.50 -7.13
N LYS A 45 -5.78 14.47 -7.99
CA LYS A 45 -5.42 14.59 -9.42
C LYS A 45 -6.34 15.57 -10.14
N ALA A 46 -7.65 15.47 -9.89
CA ALA A 46 -8.64 16.32 -10.53
C ALA A 46 -8.48 17.80 -10.13
N GLU A 47 -8.03 18.05 -8.89
CA GLU A 47 -7.80 19.40 -8.38
C GLU A 47 -6.48 20.03 -8.86
N PHE A 48 -5.39 19.24 -8.95
CA PHE A 48 -4.03 19.78 -9.09
C PHE A 48 -3.23 19.25 -10.30
N GLY A 49 -3.78 18.31 -11.08
CA GLY A 49 -3.13 17.76 -12.27
C GLY A 49 -2.15 16.62 -11.97
N GLU A 50 -1.19 16.42 -12.89
CA GLU A 50 -0.13 15.42 -12.75
C GLU A 50 1.06 16.01 -11.98
N GLY A 51 1.77 15.19 -11.21
CA GLY A 51 2.87 15.60 -10.34
C GLY A 51 2.70 15.03 -8.94
N CYS A 52 3.39 15.64 -7.98
CA CYS A 52 3.30 15.27 -6.57
C CYS A 52 2.57 16.35 -5.77
N VAL A 53 1.56 15.95 -5.03
CA VAL A 53 0.73 16.83 -4.22
C VAL A 53 0.56 16.23 -2.84
N CYS A 54 0.82 17.04 -1.82
CA CYS A 54 0.62 16.65 -0.43
C CYS A 54 -0.52 17.47 0.19
N LYS A 55 -1.40 16.81 0.93
CA LYS A 55 -2.51 17.45 1.65
C LYS A 55 -2.60 16.93 3.07
N GLN A 56 -2.84 17.85 4.01
CA GLN A 56 -3.17 17.45 5.37
C GLN A 56 -4.56 16.82 5.39
N THR A 57 -4.66 15.59 5.86
CA THR A 57 -5.95 14.91 5.97
C THR A 57 -6.45 14.94 7.41
N LYS A 58 -7.68 15.41 7.62
CA LYS A 58 -8.34 15.28 8.93
C LYS A 58 -8.65 13.82 9.26
N ARG A 59 -8.88 12.99 8.23
CA ARG A 59 -9.19 11.56 8.34
C ARG A 59 -8.06 10.79 9.03
N TYR A 60 -6.81 11.05 8.64
CA TYR A 60 -5.69 10.24 9.10
C TYR A 60 -4.80 10.92 10.15
N GLY A 61 -4.97 12.22 10.36
CA GLY A 61 -4.15 13.00 11.31
C GLY A 61 -2.70 13.19 10.87
N GLN A 62 -2.38 12.84 9.61
CA GLN A 62 -1.07 13.03 8.99
C GLN A 62 -1.24 13.42 7.51
N PRO A 63 -0.20 14.02 6.91
CA PRO A 63 -0.17 14.33 5.48
C PRO A 63 -0.28 13.07 4.62
N GLU A 64 -1.08 13.20 3.56
CA GLU A 64 -1.19 12.27 2.45
C GLU A 64 -0.54 12.91 1.23
N CYS A 65 0.41 12.21 0.60
CA CYS A 65 1.12 12.66 -0.58
C CYS A 65 0.85 11.72 -1.75
N CYS A 66 0.28 12.26 -2.83
CA CYS A 66 -0.01 11.56 -4.07
C CYS A 66 0.90 12.05 -5.19
N CYS A 67 1.70 11.17 -5.76
CA CYS A 67 2.51 11.40 -6.95
C CYS A 67 1.93 10.62 -8.13
N MET A 68 1.53 11.31 -9.19
CA MET A 68 0.79 10.73 -10.30
C MET A 68 1.30 11.18 -11.65
N GLY A 69 1.41 10.26 -12.60
CA GLY A 69 1.71 10.54 -14.01
C GLY A 69 3.17 10.30 -14.40
N TRP A 70 3.39 10.06 -15.69
CA TRP A 70 4.67 9.63 -16.25
C TRP A 70 5.77 10.68 -16.17
N GLN A 71 5.42 11.94 -15.97
CA GLN A 71 6.37 13.02 -15.71
C GLN A 71 7.04 12.92 -14.33
N VAL A 72 6.50 12.12 -13.39
CA VAL A 72 7.20 11.78 -12.15
C VAL A 72 8.23 10.69 -12.47
N THR A 73 9.44 11.10 -12.83
CA THR A 73 10.53 10.21 -13.25
C THR A 73 11.51 9.87 -12.13
N GLN A 74 11.45 10.58 -11.00
CA GLN A 74 12.33 10.42 -9.85
C GLN A 74 11.50 10.36 -8.57
N MET A 75 12.08 9.76 -7.53
CA MET A 75 11.47 9.76 -6.20
C MET A 75 11.24 11.21 -5.73
N PRO A 76 10.08 11.53 -5.14
CA PRO A 76 9.72 12.92 -4.84
C PRO A 76 10.61 13.53 -3.75
N VAL A 77 11.28 14.63 -4.06
CA VAL A 77 12.05 15.40 -3.08
C VAL A 77 11.13 16.33 -2.29
N ASN A 78 11.52 16.64 -1.04
CA ASN A 78 10.85 17.62 -0.18
C ASN A 78 9.36 17.32 0.13
N LEU A 79 9.02 16.07 0.42
CA LEU A 79 7.76 15.78 1.10
C LEU A 79 7.77 16.39 2.51
N THR A 80 6.61 16.51 3.15
CA THR A 80 6.58 16.90 4.57
C THR A 80 7.20 15.78 5.42
N ALA A 81 8.06 16.15 6.39
CA ALA A 81 8.81 15.17 7.20
C ALA A 81 7.91 14.22 8.01
N ASP A 82 6.68 14.64 8.30
CA ASP A 82 5.66 13.90 9.04
C ASP A 82 4.68 13.12 8.15
N VAL A 83 4.94 13.03 6.83
CA VAL A 83 4.10 12.30 5.87
C VAL A 83 3.77 10.89 6.38
N GLY A 84 2.47 10.58 6.38
CA GLY A 84 1.94 9.30 6.84
C GLY A 84 1.59 8.36 5.70
N TYR A 85 1.18 8.90 4.55
CA TYR A 85 0.64 8.13 3.44
C TYR A 85 1.30 8.61 2.15
N LEU A 86 2.04 7.71 1.49
CA LEU A 86 2.72 7.99 0.24
C LEU A 86 2.19 7.08 -0.85
N TYR A 87 1.65 7.69 -1.90
CA TYR A 87 1.02 7.00 -3.01
C TYR A 87 1.70 7.41 -4.32
N LEU A 88 2.33 6.46 -5.00
CA LEU A 88 2.97 6.62 -6.29
C LEU A 88 2.13 5.86 -7.33
N HIS A 89 1.45 6.57 -8.22
CA HIS A 89 0.54 5.95 -9.18
C HIS A 89 0.86 6.36 -10.62
N ASN A 90 1.03 5.36 -11.49
CA ASN A 90 1.34 5.59 -12.90
C ASN A 90 2.54 6.52 -13.09
N THR A 91 3.62 6.28 -12.34
CA THR A 91 4.87 7.06 -12.39
C THR A 91 5.89 6.41 -13.33
N SER A 92 6.91 7.18 -13.72
CA SER A 92 8.07 6.70 -14.49
C SER A 92 9.32 6.51 -13.63
N ILE A 93 9.14 6.35 -12.32
CA ILE A 93 10.21 6.01 -11.38
C ILE A 93 10.69 4.59 -11.71
N SER A 94 11.99 4.45 -11.95
CA SER A 94 12.61 3.15 -12.28
C SER A 94 13.05 2.36 -11.06
N GLU A 95 13.37 3.05 -9.97
CA GLU A 95 13.91 2.42 -8.76
C GLU A 95 13.44 3.07 -7.45
N VAL A 96 13.30 2.25 -6.42
CA VAL A 96 13.18 2.69 -5.02
C VAL A 96 14.50 2.39 -4.32
N THR A 97 15.26 3.43 -4.00
CA THR A 97 16.61 3.33 -3.42
C THR A 97 16.60 3.20 -1.90
N SER A 98 17.71 2.73 -1.33
CA SER A 98 17.88 2.42 0.10
C SER A 98 17.65 3.60 1.04
N ASN A 99 17.94 4.83 0.61
CA ASN A 99 18.01 6.02 1.46
C ASN A 99 16.82 6.98 1.33
N PHE A 100 15.91 6.75 0.38
CA PHE A 100 14.80 7.68 0.14
C PHE A 100 13.93 7.89 1.39
N PHE A 101 13.67 6.82 2.13
CA PHE A 101 12.77 6.83 3.28
C PHE A 101 13.40 7.37 4.57
N ASP A 102 14.70 7.65 4.59
CA ASP A 102 15.42 8.14 5.77
C ASP A 102 14.84 9.48 6.26
N ALA A 103 14.40 10.33 5.33
CA ALA A 103 13.78 11.62 5.62
C ALA A 103 12.31 11.50 6.10
N TYR A 104 11.69 10.32 5.98
CA TYR A 104 10.24 10.13 6.15
C TYR A 104 9.89 8.94 7.08
N PRO A 105 10.45 8.86 8.31
CA PRO A 105 10.25 7.71 9.20
C PRO A 105 8.81 7.55 9.72
N SER A 106 7.95 8.54 9.47
CA SER A 106 6.56 8.56 9.92
C SER A 106 5.56 7.87 8.98
N ILE A 107 6.02 7.39 7.82
CA ILE A 107 5.18 6.68 6.84
C ILE A 107 4.53 5.45 7.48
N ARG A 108 3.21 5.36 7.33
CA ARG A 108 2.35 4.26 7.76
C ARG A 108 1.86 3.44 6.58
N GLU A 109 1.64 4.07 5.43
CA GLU A 109 1.23 3.39 4.20
C GLU A 109 2.08 3.84 3.03
N LEU A 110 2.61 2.85 2.31
CA LEU A 110 3.28 3.03 1.03
C LEU A 110 2.52 2.24 -0.03
N GLU A 111 2.03 2.96 -1.05
CA GLU A 111 1.41 2.33 -2.22
C GLU A 111 2.13 2.75 -3.50
N ILE A 112 2.49 1.77 -4.32
CA ILE A 112 3.00 1.97 -5.67
C ILE A 112 2.11 1.17 -6.61
N SER A 113 1.49 1.81 -7.60
CA SER A 113 0.56 1.13 -8.49
C SER A 113 0.63 1.61 -9.92
N ASP A 114 0.43 0.69 -10.86
CA ASP A 114 0.37 0.96 -12.31
C ASP A 114 1.64 1.68 -12.84
N SER A 115 2.79 1.55 -12.15
CA SER A 115 4.08 2.14 -12.56
C SER A 115 4.89 1.16 -13.38
N VAL A 116 4.72 1.21 -14.71
CA VAL A 116 5.34 0.25 -15.65
C VAL A 116 6.86 0.37 -15.73
N HIS A 117 7.44 1.51 -15.37
CA HIS A 117 8.90 1.72 -15.43
C HIS A 117 9.63 1.22 -14.19
N LEU A 118 8.92 0.87 -13.11
CA LEU A 118 9.56 0.40 -11.88
C LEU A 118 10.20 -0.98 -12.13
N GLU A 119 11.52 -1.04 -12.04
CA GLU A 119 12.33 -2.21 -12.30
C GLU A 119 12.98 -2.76 -11.02
N HIS A 120 13.39 -1.86 -10.11
CA HIS A 120 14.08 -2.20 -8.88
C HIS A 120 13.40 -1.64 -7.63
N PHE A 121 13.40 -2.43 -6.57
CA PHE A 121 13.01 -1.97 -5.24
C PHE A 121 13.94 -2.63 -4.22
N ASP A 122 14.74 -1.82 -3.52
CA ASP A 122 15.48 -2.28 -2.35
C ASP A 122 14.57 -2.37 -1.12
N GLY A 123 14.19 -3.58 -0.73
CA GLY A 123 13.36 -3.81 0.46
C GLY A 123 14.02 -3.35 1.77
N SER A 124 15.35 -3.19 1.79
CA SER A 124 16.09 -2.67 2.96
C SER A 124 15.78 -1.19 3.23
N SER A 125 15.35 -0.45 2.20
CA SER A 125 14.87 0.93 2.32
C SER A 125 13.71 1.08 3.31
N LEU A 126 12.95 0.01 3.56
CA LEU A 126 11.81 0.06 4.49
C LEU A 126 12.23 -0.14 5.95
N THR A 127 13.48 -0.50 6.23
CA THR A 127 13.94 -0.77 7.61
C THR A 127 13.94 0.48 8.49
N VAL A 128 13.90 1.68 7.90
CA VAL A 128 13.78 2.96 8.60
C VAL A 128 12.33 3.40 8.85
N LEU A 129 11.35 2.57 8.49
CA LEU A 129 9.92 2.85 8.64
C LEU A 129 9.25 2.02 9.75
N PRO A 130 9.51 2.29 11.04
CA PRO A 130 8.98 1.49 12.15
C PRO A 130 7.46 1.59 12.29
N LYS A 131 6.84 2.62 11.71
CA LYS A 131 5.38 2.85 11.75
C LYS A 131 4.64 2.25 10.55
N LEU A 132 5.33 1.62 9.60
CA LEU A 132 4.73 1.07 8.39
C LEU A 132 3.73 -0.04 8.75
N ARG A 133 2.48 0.12 8.30
CA ARG A 133 1.35 -0.79 8.49
C ARG A 133 0.93 -1.50 7.21
N LYS A 134 1.03 -0.79 6.08
CA LYS A 134 0.68 -1.31 4.76
C LYS A 134 1.80 -1.03 3.77
N LEU A 135 2.28 -2.08 3.13
CA LEU A 135 3.08 -2.02 1.91
C LEU A 135 2.26 -2.60 0.76
N SER A 136 2.04 -1.81 -0.29
CA SER A 136 1.32 -2.25 -1.48
C SER A 136 2.08 -1.85 -2.74
N VAL A 137 2.55 -2.82 -3.51
CA VAL A 137 3.16 -2.61 -4.83
C VAL A 137 2.37 -3.47 -5.80
N THR A 138 1.66 -2.84 -6.73
CA THR A 138 0.76 -3.57 -7.64
C THR A 138 0.90 -3.14 -9.09
N LYS A 139 0.68 -4.08 -10.01
CA LYS A 139 0.69 -3.82 -11.45
C LYS A 139 1.95 -3.09 -11.94
N CYS A 140 3.10 -3.47 -11.41
CA CYS A 140 4.41 -3.02 -11.85
C CYS A 140 5.06 -4.19 -12.62
N PRO A 141 4.73 -4.39 -13.91
CA PRO A 141 5.11 -5.60 -14.66
C PRO A 141 6.61 -5.76 -14.89
N ASN A 142 7.37 -4.67 -14.83
CA ASN A 142 8.83 -4.68 -14.99
C ASN A 142 9.58 -4.85 -13.67
N LEU A 143 8.90 -4.80 -12.52
CA LEU A 143 9.50 -5.09 -11.21
C LEU A 143 9.72 -6.60 -11.09
N ARG A 144 10.94 -7.04 -11.43
CA ARG A 144 11.30 -8.47 -11.53
C ARG A 144 11.86 -9.04 -10.24
N GLU A 145 12.36 -8.19 -9.37
CA GLU A 145 12.91 -8.56 -8.07
C GLU A 145 12.70 -7.43 -7.06
N ILE A 146 12.63 -7.83 -5.78
CA ILE A 146 12.79 -6.92 -4.65
C ILE A 146 14.06 -7.41 -3.94
N SER A 147 15.08 -6.56 -3.89
CA SER A 147 16.33 -6.87 -3.23
C SER A 147 16.20 -6.67 -1.70
N GLY A 148 17.19 -7.09 -0.93
CA GLY A 148 17.18 -6.90 0.51
C GLY A 148 16.15 -7.76 1.27
N LYS A 149 15.84 -7.34 2.50
CA LYS A 149 14.91 -8.03 3.41
C LYS A 149 13.77 -7.10 3.81
N LEU A 150 12.55 -7.53 3.55
CA LEU A 150 11.34 -6.89 4.02
C LEU A 150 11.02 -7.33 5.46
N LEU A 151 10.24 -6.49 6.17
CA LEU A 151 9.65 -6.76 7.48
C LEU A 151 10.63 -6.82 8.66
N VAL A 152 11.85 -6.30 8.53
CA VAL A 152 12.88 -6.44 9.59
C VAL A 152 12.58 -5.55 10.80
N ASN A 153 12.22 -4.28 10.56
CA ASN A 153 11.96 -3.28 11.61
C ASN A 153 10.51 -2.74 11.58
N ASN A 154 9.69 -3.20 10.64
CA ASN A 154 8.33 -2.73 10.45
C ASN A 154 7.37 -3.42 11.43
N THR A 155 7.54 -3.19 12.74
CA THR A 155 6.88 -3.95 13.82
C THR A 155 5.35 -3.78 13.87
N ARG A 156 4.81 -2.81 13.12
CA ARG A 156 3.37 -2.54 12.98
C ARG A 156 2.78 -3.02 11.65
N ILE A 157 3.55 -3.73 10.83
CA ILE A 157 3.08 -4.18 9.51
C ILE A 157 1.94 -5.19 9.66
N GLN A 158 0.86 -4.96 8.93
CA GLN A 158 -0.35 -5.80 8.92
C GLN A 158 -0.67 -6.30 7.52
N THR A 159 -0.25 -5.57 6.48
CA THR A 159 -0.60 -5.89 5.10
C THR A 159 0.58 -5.71 4.17
N VAL A 160 0.88 -6.77 3.41
CA VAL A 160 1.89 -6.79 2.35
C VAL A 160 1.22 -7.28 1.07
N ILE A 161 1.02 -6.38 0.11
CA ILE A 161 0.44 -6.70 -1.19
C ILE A 161 1.50 -6.43 -2.25
N LEU A 162 2.02 -7.48 -2.86
CA LEU A 162 3.00 -7.43 -3.94
C LEU A 162 2.38 -8.14 -5.15
N LYS A 163 1.28 -7.59 -5.68
CA LYS A 163 0.35 -8.29 -6.58
C LYS A 163 0.47 -7.84 -8.04
N SER A 164 0.39 -8.78 -8.98
CA SER A 164 0.39 -8.51 -10.42
C SER A 164 1.65 -7.76 -10.88
N ASN A 165 2.80 -8.07 -10.28
CA ASN A 165 4.09 -7.52 -10.70
C ASN A 165 4.87 -8.54 -11.56
N GLY A 166 6.11 -8.19 -11.91
CA GLY A 166 7.01 -9.04 -12.67
C GLY A 166 7.84 -10.03 -11.85
N LEU A 167 7.59 -10.17 -10.54
CA LEU A 167 8.53 -10.83 -9.61
C LEU A 167 8.79 -12.26 -10.04
N ARG A 168 10.07 -12.59 -10.28
CA ARG A 168 10.50 -13.94 -10.70
C ARG A 168 10.94 -14.80 -9.52
N THR A 169 11.33 -14.17 -8.43
CA THR A 169 11.81 -14.79 -7.20
C THR A 169 10.98 -14.33 -6.02
N MET A 170 10.85 -15.20 -5.01
CA MET A 170 10.21 -14.84 -3.75
C MET A 170 11.02 -13.74 -3.04
N PRO A 171 10.41 -12.61 -2.65
CA PRO A 171 11.06 -11.58 -1.83
C PRO A 171 11.40 -12.14 -0.44
N SER A 172 12.49 -11.67 0.15
CA SER A 172 12.88 -12.11 1.50
C SER A 172 12.02 -11.41 2.55
N LEU A 173 11.17 -12.17 3.25
CA LEU A 173 10.35 -11.72 4.36
C LEU A 173 10.96 -12.21 5.68
N ARG A 174 11.30 -11.30 6.59
CA ARG A 174 11.90 -11.66 7.88
C ARG A 174 11.35 -10.79 9.00
N MET A 175 10.61 -11.40 9.92
CA MET A 175 10.21 -10.74 11.17
C MET A 175 11.19 -11.09 12.29
N THR A 176 11.30 -10.17 13.25
CA THR A 176 12.12 -10.27 14.48
C THR A 176 11.22 -10.46 15.70
N ASP A 177 11.80 -10.76 16.86
CA ASP A 177 11.03 -10.92 18.11
C ASP A 177 10.34 -9.63 18.58
N ALA A 178 10.76 -8.48 18.06
CA ALA A 178 10.10 -7.19 18.26
C ALA A 178 8.73 -7.08 17.54
N HIS A 179 8.38 -8.05 16.68
CA HIS A 179 7.07 -8.11 16.05
C HIS A 179 6.05 -8.78 16.96
N HIS A 180 5.18 -7.95 17.54
CA HIS A 180 4.08 -8.36 18.39
C HIS A 180 2.72 -8.34 17.68
N VAL A 181 2.66 -7.79 16.47
CA VAL A 181 1.46 -7.72 15.62
C VAL A 181 1.54 -8.81 14.54
N LEU A 182 0.41 -9.46 14.24
CA LEU A 182 0.29 -10.44 13.16
C LEU A 182 0.08 -9.73 11.81
N VAL A 183 0.60 -10.35 10.75
CA VAL A 183 0.38 -9.88 9.38
C VAL A 183 -0.93 -10.46 8.85
N ASP A 184 -1.99 -9.69 8.89
CA ASP A 184 -3.34 -10.09 8.44
C ASP A 184 -3.39 -10.56 6.97
N ARG A 185 -2.54 -9.99 6.11
CA ARG A 185 -2.55 -10.31 4.67
C ARG A 185 -1.17 -10.23 4.02
N ILE A 186 -0.79 -11.31 3.35
CA ILE A 186 0.32 -11.35 2.39
C ILE A 186 -0.23 -11.83 1.04
N ASP A 187 -0.14 -10.99 0.01
CA ASP A 187 -0.63 -11.31 -1.34
C ASP A 187 0.47 -11.12 -2.37
N LEU A 188 0.94 -12.22 -2.95
CA LEU A 188 1.96 -12.28 -4.01
C LEU A 188 1.37 -12.78 -5.34
N SER A 189 0.04 -12.78 -5.47
CA SER A 189 -0.65 -13.32 -6.66
C SER A 189 -0.31 -12.53 -7.92
N GLY A 190 -0.39 -13.19 -9.09
CA GLY A 190 -0.14 -12.54 -10.38
C GLY A 190 1.33 -12.20 -10.67
N ASN A 191 2.28 -12.76 -9.92
CA ASN A 191 3.70 -12.70 -10.23
C ASN A 191 4.16 -13.90 -11.07
N LYS A 192 5.47 -13.97 -11.34
CA LYS A 192 6.16 -15.03 -12.07
C LYS A 192 7.05 -15.89 -11.15
N ILE A 193 6.72 -15.94 -9.86
CA ILE A 193 7.46 -16.70 -8.84
C ILE A 193 7.21 -18.19 -9.08
N LYS A 194 8.29 -18.93 -9.39
CA LYS A 194 8.21 -20.37 -9.67
C LYS A 194 8.53 -21.24 -8.46
N PHE A 195 9.40 -20.75 -7.57
CA PHE A 195 9.87 -21.48 -6.41
C PHE A 195 10.00 -20.54 -5.21
N ILE A 196 9.76 -21.10 -4.03
CA ILE A 196 10.04 -20.45 -2.76
C ILE A 196 11.35 -21.06 -2.29
N GLY A 197 12.45 -20.31 -2.40
CA GLY A 197 13.75 -20.78 -1.93
C GLY A 197 13.78 -20.86 -0.40
N ASP A 198 14.61 -21.77 0.12
CA ASP A 198 14.87 -21.86 1.55
C ASP A 198 15.29 -20.50 2.10
N SER A 199 14.88 -20.17 3.32
CA SER A 199 15.18 -18.89 3.99
C SER A 199 14.47 -17.65 3.47
N LYS A 200 13.65 -17.73 2.42
CA LYS A 200 12.91 -16.56 1.91
C LYS A 200 11.82 -16.06 2.85
N VAL A 201 11.30 -16.91 3.72
CA VAL A 201 10.31 -16.55 4.73
C VAL A 201 10.86 -17.00 6.09
N ARG A 202 11.08 -16.08 7.02
CA ARG A 202 11.60 -16.37 8.37
C ARG A 202 10.77 -15.67 9.44
N ASN A 203 10.27 -16.45 10.40
CA ASN A 203 9.49 -15.99 11.55
C ASN A 203 8.27 -15.14 11.20
N VAL A 204 7.77 -15.25 9.96
CA VAL A 204 6.62 -14.46 9.52
C VAL A 204 5.37 -15.00 10.21
N LYS A 205 4.78 -14.18 11.08
CA LYS A 205 3.55 -14.49 11.81
C LYS A 205 2.39 -13.83 11.05
N ALA A 206 1.59 -14.64 10.38
CA ALA A 206 0.43 -14.22 9.58
C ALA A 206 -0.80 -15.04 9.98
#